data_AF-A0ABD0Z8A5-F1
#
_entry.id   AF-A0ABD0Z8A5-F1
#
_cell.length_a   1.000
_cell.length_b   1.000
_cell.length_c   1.000
_cell.angle_alpha   90.00
_cell.angle_beta   90.00
_cell.angle_gamma   90.00
#
_symmetry.space_group_name_H-M   'P 1'
#
loop_
_entity.id
_entity.type
_entity.pdbx_description
1 polymer ?
#
loop_
_entity_poly.entity_id
_entity_poly.type
_entity_poly.pdbx_seq_one_letter_code
_entity_poly.pdbx_strand_id
1 'polypeptide(L)'
;MFMWRELSEALAAPDCLISHGLQVDRCCKVCQIDDETVNHSLFECSIARNVWLRSNVPAPPQDFSHSLFSNMDFMLSLMEKEGLHQWLKMAI
;
A
#
# COMPACT_ATOMS: atom_id res chain seq x y z
N MET A 1 4.56 1.58 12.92
CA MET A 1 5.15 0.21 12.90
C MET A 1 4.52 -0.70 11.81
N PHE A 2 3.49 -0.24 11.08
CA PHE A 2 2.85 -1.00 10.00
C PHE A 2 3.64 -0.91 8.68
N MET A 3 3.99 0.29 8.22
CA MET A 3 4.61 0.52 6.91
C MET A 3 5.96 -0.20 6.71
N TRP A 4 6.78 -0.35 7.76
CA TRP A 4 8.05 -1.11 7.68
C TRP A 4 7.84 -2.62 7.48
N ARG A 5 6.75 -3.21 8.00
CA ARG A 5 6.44 -4.64 7.80
C ARG A 5 5.87 -4.91 6.41
N GLU A 6 5.11 -3.96 5.87
CA GLU A 6 4.63 -3.95 4.48
C GLU A 6 5.80 -3.83 3.48
N LEU A 7 6.75 -2.94 3.76
CA LEU A 7 7.98 -2.76 2.96
C LEU A 7 8.93 -3.96 2.99
N SER A 8 8.93 -4.73 4.09
CA SER A 8 9.89 -5.83 4.28
C SER A 8 9.46 -7.15 3.60
N GLU A 9 8.53 -7.12 2.63
CA GLU A 9 7.96 -8.32 1.99
C GLU A 9 7.36 -9.34 2.99
N ALA A 10 7.04 -8.89 4.20
CA ALA A 10 6.54 -9.76 5.26
C ALA A 10 5.01 -9.84 5.28
N LEU A 11 4.30 -9.06 4.46
CA LEU A 11 2.95 -9.42 4.07
C LEU A 11 3.03 -10.45 2.97
N ALA A 12 2.26 -11.50 3.17
CA ALA A 12 2.08 -12.65 2.29
C ALA A 12 1.48 -12.26 0.93
N ALA A 13 2.16 -11.40 0.16
CA ALA A 13 1.90 -11.24 -1.25
C ALA A 13 2.12 -12.64 -1.87
N PRO A 14 1.09 -13.24 -2.49
CA PRO A 14 1.17 -14.54 -3.14
C PRO A 14 2.39 -14.67 -4.04
N ASP A 15 2.86 -13.57 -4.65
CA ASP A 15 4.08 -13.50 -5.46
C ASP A 15 5.33 -14.05 -4.74
N CYS A 16 5.51 -13.72 -3.46
CA CYS A 16 6.64 -14.20 -2.65
C CYS A 16 6.50 -15.68 -2.27
N LEU A 17 5.28 -16.17 -2.08
CA LEU A 17 5.03 -17.59 -1.78
C LEU A 17 5.15 -18.45 -3.06
N ILE A 18 4.76 -17.90 -4.20
CA ILE A 18 4.84 -18.54 -5.51
C ILE A 18 6.28 -18.62 -6.01
N SER A 19 7.10 -17.60 -5.75
CA SER A 19 8.55 -17.67 -6.03
C SER A 19 9.25 -18.79 -5.25
N HIS A 20 8.70 -19.17 -4.09
CA HIS A 20 9.14 -20.31 -3.28
C HIS A 20 8.43 -21.64 -3.63
N GLY A 21 7.66 -21.68 -4.73
CA GLY A 21 7.03 -22.90 -5.24
C GLY A 21 5.71 -23.31 -4.56
N LEU A 22 5.12 -22.44 -3.73
CA LEU A 22 3.81 -22.69 -3.13
C LEU A 22 2.73 -22.21 -4.11
N GLN A 23 1.79 -23.09 -4.47
CA GLN A 23 0.60 -22.69 -5.22
C GLN A 23 -0.35 -21.94 -4.29
N VAL A 24 -0.21 -20.63 -4.27
CA VAL A 24 -1.11 -19.72 -3.55
C VAL A 24 -1.97 -19.01 -4.59
N ASP A 25 -3.25 -18.87 -4.27
CA ASP A 25 -4.18 -18.10 -5.08
C ASP A 25 -3.71 -16.63 -5.12
N ARG A 26 -3.34 -16.19 -6.33
CA ARG A 26 -2.84 -14.84 -6.61
C ARG A 26 -3.90 -13.78 -6.42
N CYS A 27 -5.18 -14.12 -6.36
CA CYS A 27 -6.23 -13.13 -6.24
C CYS A 27 -6.18 -12.43 -4.87
N CYS A 28 -6.28 -11.10 -4.88
CA CYS A 28 -6.35 -10.25 -3.71
C CYS A 28 -7.45 -10.72 -2.76
N LYS A 29 -7.08 -11.10 -1.53
CA LYS A 29 -8.08 -11.56 -0.53
C LYS A 29 -9.06 -10.47 -0.10
N VAL A 30 -8.75 -9.21 -0.38
CA VAL A 30 -9.56 -8.05 -0.02
C VAL A 30 -10.59 -7.72 -1.09
N CYS A 31 -10.14 -7.44 -2.32
CA CYS A 31 -11.06 -7.07 -3.41
C CYS A 31 -11.60 -8.27 -4.18
N GLN A 32 -10.87 -9.40 -4.19
CA GLN A 32 -11.18 -10.63 -4.93
C GLN A 32 -11.39 -10.41 -6.45
N ILE A 33 -10.77 -9.36 -7.00
CA ILE A 33 -10.93 -8.96 -8.41
C ILE A 33 -9.61 -9.10 -9.16
N ASP A 34 -8.54 -8.52 -8.63
CA ASP A 34 -7.21 -8.50 -9.27
C ASP A 34 -6.17 -9.31 -8.48
N ASP A 35 -5.00 -9.50 -9.08
CA ASP A 35 -3.87 -10.15 -8.43
C ASP A 35 -3.32 -9.32 -7.26
N GLU A 36 -2.99 -10.00 -6.17
CA GLU A 36 -2.49 -9.44 -4.93
C GLU A 36 -1.01 -9.14 -5.03
N THR A 37 -0.70 -7.89 -5.39
CA THR A 37 0.64 -7.35 -5.29
C THR A 37 0.73 -6.38 -4.12
N VAL A 38 1.94 -6.08 -3.64
CA VAL A 38 2.13 -5.06 -2.58
C VAL A 38 1.55 -3.70 -3.02
N ASN A 39 1.74 -3.32 -4.29
CA ASN A 39 1.16 -2.09 -4.82
C ASN A 39 -0.38 -2.15 -4.87
N HIS A 40 -0.93 -3.30 -5.25
CA HIS A 40 -2.37 -3.48 -5.29
C HIS A 40 -2.98 -3.40 -3.88
N SER A 41 -2.49 -4.21 -2.94
CA SER A 41 -3.02 -4.26 -1.57
C SER A 41 -2.93 -2.93 -0.83
N LEU A 42 -1.93 -2.10 -1.14
CA LEU A 42 -1.77 -0.80 -0.49
C LEU A 42 -2.41 0.36 -1.25
N PHE A 43 -2.35 0.39 -2.58
CA PHE A 43 -2.64 1.62 -3.35
C PHE A 43 -3.69 1.45 -4.45
N GLU A 44 -3.68 0.34 -5.19
CA GLU A 44 -4.59 0.16 -6.34
C GLU A 44 -5.92 -0.47 -5.95
N CYS A 45 -5.94 -1.30 -4.91
CA CYS A 45 -7.13 -2.00 -4.42
C CYS A 45 -8.22 -0.98 -4.08
N SER A 46 -9.43 -1.23 -4.61
CA SER A 46 -10.59 -0.36 -4.38
C SER A 46 -10.90 -0.18 -2.89
N ILE A 47 -10.69 -1.22 -2.09
CA ILE A 47 -10.87 -1.17 -0.63
C ILE A 47 -9.74 -0.36 0.02
N ALA A 48 -8.49 -0.55 -0.41
CA ALA A 48 -7.36 0.23 0.10
C ALA A 48 -7.52 1.73 -0.21
N ARG A 49 -7.97 2.09 -1.42
CA ARG A 49 -8.32 3.47 -1.79
C ARG A 49 -9.39 4.05 -0.88
N ASN A 50 -10.41 3.27 -0.53
CA ASN A 50 -11.42 3.70 0.44
C ASN A 50 -10.84 3.96 1.84
N VAL A 51 -9.86 3.16 2.27
CA VAL A 51 -9.14 3.39 3.53
C VAL A 51 -8.35 4.70 3.48
N TRP A 52 -7.61 4.95 2.39
CA TRP A 52 -6.88 6.21 2.20
C TRP A 52 -7.80 7.44 2.18
N LEU A 53 -8.94 7.36 1.48
CA LEU A 53 -9.93 8.43 1.47
C LEU A 53 -10.48 8.74 2.87
N ARG A 54 -10.54 7.74 3.75
CA ARG A 54 -11.03 7.89 5.13
C ARG A 54 -9.93 8.21 6.13
N SER A 55 -8.66 7.98 5.82
CA SER A 55 -7.55 8.15 6.76
C SER A 55 -7.12 9.60 6.96
N ASN A 56 -7.78 10.56 6.29
CA ASN A 56 -7.47 11.99 6.36
C ASN A 56 -6.02 12.29 5.92
N VAL A 57 -5.40 11.36 5.19
CA VAL A 57 -4.10 11.49 4.56
C VAL A 57 -4.32 12.09 3.16
N PRO A 58 -3.53 13.10 2.76
CA PRO A 58 -3.67 13.70 1.43
C PRO A 58 -3.31 12.68 0.35
N ALA A 59 -4.29 12.36 -0.50
CA ALA A 59 -4.08 11.53 -1.68
C ALA A 59 -3.34 12.31 -2.80
N PRO A 60 -2.60 11.62 -3.68
CA PRO A 60 -1.97 12.27 -4.82
C PRO A 60 -3.02 12.87 -5.79
N PRO A 61 -2.69 13.94 -6.53
CA PRO A 61 -3.67 14.67 -7.35
C PRO A 61 -4.25 13.87 -8.53
N GLN A 62 -3.56 12.82 -8.97
CA GLN A 62 -3.82 12.11 -10.21
C GLN A 62 -3.98 10.59 -9.99
N ASP A 63 -4.30 10.20 -8.75
CA ASP A 63 -4.24 8.83 -8.21
C ASP A 63 -2.83 8.28 -7.96
N PHE A 64 -2.80 7.17 -7.22
CA PHE A 64 -1.60 6.39 -7.00
C PHE A 64 -1.14 5.75 -8.32
N SER A 65 0.18 5.70 -8.51
CA SER A 65 0.85 5.12 -9.66
C SER A 65 0.78 3.59 -9.65
N HIS A 66 1.06 2.97 -10.79
CA HIS A 66 1.32 1.53 -10.88
C HIS A 66 2.69 1.12 -10.32
N SER A 67 3.55 2.09 -10.02
CA SER A 67 4.85 1.86 -9.40
C SER A 67 4.77 1.99 -7.89
N LEU A 68 5.05 0.89 -7.18
CA LEU A 68 5.19 0.87 -5.72
C LEU A 68 6.19 1.93 -5.25
N PHE A 69 7.34 2.03 -5.92
CA PHE A 69 8.38 2.99 -5.56
C PHE A 69 7.86 4.44 -5.60
N SER A 70 7.16 4.83 -6.67
CA SER A 70 6.62 6.18 -6.79
C SER A 70 5.56 6.49 -5.73
N ASN A 71 4.72 5.50 -5.40
CA ASN A 71 3.70 5.68 -4.35
C ASN A 71 4.35 5.83 -2.98
N MET A 72 5.39 5.05 -2.69
CA MET A 72 6.10 5.12 -1.42
C MET A 72 6.91 6.41 -1.28
N ASP A 73 7.56 6.86 -2.34
CA ASP A 73 8.27 8.15 -2.38
C ASP A 73 7.32 9.32 -2.06
N PHE A 74 6.12 9.30 -2.66
CA PHE A 74 5.07 10.25 -2.34
C PHE A 74 4.68 10.20 -0.85
N MET A 75 4.42 9.00 -0.31
CA MET A 75 4.05 8.84 1.10
C MET A 75 5.15 9.33 2.06
N LEU A 76 6.41 9.03 1.78
CA LEU A 76 7.55 9.50 2.56
C LEU A 76 7.68 11.03 2.51
N SER A 77 7.51 11.63 1.32
CA SER A 77 7.53 13.08 1.17
C SER A 77 6.43 13.78 1.97
N LEU A 78 5.27 13.13 2.17
CA LEU A 78 4.20 13.64 3.03
C LEU A 78 4.62 13.62 4.51
N MET A 79 5.33 12.58 4.96
CA MET A 79 5.79 12.51 6.35
C MET A 79 6.78 13.63 6.68
N GLU A 80 7.64 13.98 5.73
CA GLU A 80 8.64 15.05 5.88
C GLU A 80 8.02 16.45 5.88
N LYS A 81 6.86 16.65 5.25
CA LYS A 81 6.24 17.97 5.13
C LYS A 81 5.90 18.57 6.51
N GLU A 82 6.46 19.74 6.80
CA GLU A 82 6.12 20.55 7.98
C GLU A 82 4.72 21.16 7.79
N GLY A 83 3.70 20.50 8.33
CA GLY A 83 2.31 20.95 8.21
C GLY A 83 1.28 19.84 8.39
N LEU A 84 1.69 18.58 8.26
CA LEU A 84 0.85 17.44 8.65
C LEU A 84 0.86 17.26 10.16
N HIS A 85 -0.33 17.18 10.75
CA HIS A 85 -0.52 17.01 12.19
C HIS A 85 0.22 15.75 12.67
N GLN A 86 0.92 15.83 13.81
CA GLN A 86 1.85 14.77 14.25
C GLN A 86 1.23 13.36 14.31
N TRP A 87 -0.08 13.24 14.57
CA TRP A 87 -0.77 11.94 14.57
C TRP A 87 -0.95 11.34 13.18
N LEU A 88 -1.11 12.16 12.13
CA LEU A 88 -1.15 11.70 10.74
C LEU A 88 0.19 11.13 10.31
N LYS A 89 1.29 11.72 10.78
CA LYS A 89 2.65 11.20 10.58
C LYS A 89 2.91 9.86 11.25
N MET A 90 2.10 9.49 12.25
CA MET A 90 2.18 8.17 12.91
C MET A 90 1.21 7.13 12.33
N ALA A 91 0.21 7.58 11.58
CA ALA A 91 -0.78 6.71 10.93
C ALA A 91 -0.30 6.18 9.56
N ILE A 92 0.60 6.93 8.91
CA ILE A 92 1.40 6.51 7.75
C ILE A 92 2.55 5.64 8.25
#